data_AF-A0A848LF71-F1
#
_entry.id   AF-A0A848LF71-F1
#
_cell.length_a   1.000
_cell.length_b   1.000
_cell.length_c   1.000
_cell.angle_alpha   90.00
_cell.angle_beta   90.00
_cell.angle_gamma   90.00
#
_symmetry.space_group_name_H-M   'P 1'
#
loop_
_entity.id
_entity.type
_entity.pdbx_description
1 polymer ?
#
loop_
_entity_poly.entity_id
_entity_poly.type
_entity_poly.pdbx_seq_one_letter_code
_entity_poly.pdbx_strand_id
1 'polypeptide(L)'
;MVTAAPHPSRDSARWWEETRSDTSRLVDWLFDQYRGEVTAADRIERMRDTYATPGGKAHRVLTVIAGQERRHAEWVAGLLRARGLTPEVRGEPEVRYWARTLPGIQDLETGCAVGAHAERMRLERIEVIAADTTAPEDVRDVFTRILREERFHERAFRGLATPESLERTREAHALGREVLGLAP
;
A
#
# COMPACT_ATOMS: atom_id res chain seq x y z
N MET A 1 -21.00 -4.37 27.04
CA MET A 1 -19.73 -4.25 26.30
C MET A 1 -19.71 -5.36 25.25
N VAL A 2 -19.89 -5.04 23.98
CA VAL A 2 -19.78 -6.02 22.89
C VAL A 2 -18.30 -6.09 22.53
N THR A 3 -17.62 -7.12 23.01
CA THR A 3 -16.28 -7.47 22.53
C THR A 3 -16.44 -8.00 21.12
N ALA A 4 -16.04 -7.21 20.12
CA ALA A 4 -15.91 -7.70 18.75
C ALA A 4 -14.93 -8.88 18.77
N ALA A 5 -15.39 -10.05 18.32
CA ALA A 5 -14.51 -11.21 18.17
C ALA A 5 -13.36 -10.84 17.22
N PRO A 6 -12.12 -11.30 17.49
CA PRO A 6 -11.00 -11.06 16.59
C PRO A 6 -11.33 -11.65 15.21
N HIS A 7 -11.26 -10.82 14.17
CA HIS A 7 -11.36 -11.32 12.80
C HIS A 7 -10.23 -12.33 12.56
N PRO A 8 -10.51 -13.54 12.06
CA PRO A 8 -9.47 -14.51 11.78
C PRO A 8 -8.49 -13.89 10.78
N SER A 9 -7.21 -13.98 11.10
CA SER A 9 -6.13 -13.48 10.24
C SER A 9 -6.23 -14.16 8.87
N ARG A 10 -6.27 -13.37 7.80
CA ARG A 10 -6.41 -13.90 6.44
C ARG A 10 -5.05 -13.93 5.75
N ASP A 11 -4.63 -15.13 5.37
CA ASP A 11 -3.61 -15.31 4.33
C ASP A 11 -4.04 -14.59 3.05
N SER A 12 -3.10 -13.90 2.38
CA SER A 12 -3.31 -13.14 1.15
C SER A 12 -3.98 -13.99 0.06
N ALA A 13 -3.66 -15.28 -0.04
CA ALA A 13 -4.30 -16.19 -1.00
C ALA A 13 -5.80 -16.35 -0.73
N ARG A 14 -6.17 -16.63 0.52
CA ARG A 14 -7.57 -16.77 0.95
C ARG A 14 -8.34 -15.46 0.85
N TRP A 15 -7.72 -14.36 1.27
CA TRP A 15 -8.30 -13.02 1.12
C TRP A 15 -8.62 -12.72 -0.36
N TRP A 16 -7.70 -13.06 -1.26
CA TRP A 16 -7.88 -12.82 -2.68
C TRP A 16 -8.99 -13.69 -3.27
N GLU A 17 -9.03 -14.98 -2.93
CA GLU A 17 -10.10 -15.89 -3.35
C GLU A 17 -11.49 -15.38 -2.95
N GLU A 18 -11.63 -14.95 -1.69
CA GLU A 18 -12.87 -14.37 -1.19
C GLU A 18 -13.23 -13.03 -1.85
N THR A 19 -12.22 -12.24 -2.24
CA THR A 19 -12.42 -10.92 -2.86
C THR A 19 -12.79 -11.06 -4.33
N ARG A 20 -12.12 -11.93 -5.09
CA ARG A 20 -12.37 -12.13 -6.53
C ARG A 20 -13.67 -12.87 -6.81
N SER A 21 -14.14 -13.71 -5.88
CA SER A 21 -15.39 -14.48 -6.02
C SER A 21 -16.66 -13.68 -5.74
N ASP A 22 -16.53 -12.47 -5.19
CA ASP A 22 -17.64 -11.58 -4.87
C ASP A 22 -17.44 -10.23 -5.56
N THR A 23 -18.32 -9.92 -6.52
CA THR A 23 -18.22 -8.68 -7.31
C THR A 23 -18.29 -7.42 -6.45
N SER A 24 -19.11 -7.39 -5.39
CA SER A 24 -19.20 -6.23 -4.51
C SER A 24 -17.89 -6.04 -3.77
N ARG A 25 -17.34 -7.11 -3.19
CA ARG A 25 -16.07 -7.06 -2.46
C ARG A 25 -14.90 -6.66 -3.36
N LEU A 26 -14.87 -7.16 -4.60
CA LEU A 26 -13.87 -6.76 -5.58
C LEU A 26 -13.96 -5.26 -5.88
N VAL A 27 -15.17 -4.73 -6.12
CA VAL A 27 -15.38 -3.32 -6.41
C VAL A 27 -14.99 -2.44 -5.23
N ASP A 28 -15.42 -2.79 -4.02
CA ASP A 28 -15.06 -2.06 -2.80
C ASP A 28 -13.53 -2.02 -2.62
N TRP A 29 -12.87 -3.16 -2.82
CA TRP A 29 -11.43 -3.23 -2.79
C TRP A 29 -10.75 -2.37 -3.86
N LEU A 30 -11.27 -2.31 -5.10
CA LEU A 30 -10.73 -1.43 -6.14
C LEU A 30 -10.82 0.06 -5.76
N PHE A 31 -11.89 0.48 -5.08
CA PHE A 31 -11.99 1.83 -4.53
C PHE A 31 -10.97 2.06 -3.41
N ASP A 32 -10.75 1.06 -2.54
CA ASP A 32 -9.69 1.13 -1.52
C ASP A 32 -8.30 1.22 -2.13
N GLN A 33 -8.03 0.48 -3.21
CA GLN A 33 -6.78 0.58 -3.94
C GLN A 33 -6.62 1.99 -4.53
N TYR A 34 -7.64 2.52 -5.20
CA TYR A 34 -7.61 3.86 -5.77
C TYR A 34 -7.32 4.94 -4.72
N ARG A 35 -8.02 4.91 -3.57
CA ARG A 35 -7.74 5.78 -2.42
C ARG A 35 -6.31 5.61 -1.92
N GLY A 36 -5.84 4.37 -1.81
CA GLY A 36 -4.48 4.03 -1.42
C GLY A 36 -3.45 4.75 -2.30
N GLU A 37 -3.54 4.57 -3.61
CA GLU A 37 -2.60 5.17 -4.58
C GLU A 37 -2.62 6.71 -4.53
N VAL A 38 -3.81 7.30 -4.54
CA VAL A 38 -3.97 8.77 -4.49
C VAL A 38 -3.31 9.35 -3.25
N THR A 39 -3.50 8.70 -2.10
CA THR A 39 -2.98 9.20 -0.83
C THR A 39 -1.51 8.83 -0.58
N ALA A 40 -0.98 7.80 -1.26
CA ALA A 40 0.42 7.40 -1.15
C ALA A 40 1.36 8.49 -1.70
N ALA A 41 1.07 9.01 -2.89
CA ALA A 41 1.84 10.09 -3.51
C ALA A 41 1.99 11.30 -2.57
N ASP A 42 0.88 11.77 -1.99
CA ASP A 42 0.87 12.90 -1.07
C ASP A 42 1.71 12.64 0.19
N ARG A 43 1.62 11.44 0.77
CA ARG A 43 2.41 11.07 1.96
C ARG A 43 3.90 11.06 1.64
N ILE A 44 4.27 10.52 0.48
CA ILE A 44 5.67 10.41 0.06
C ILE A 44 6.25 11.79 -0.21
N GLU A 45 5.49 12.69 -0.84
CA GLU A 45 5.94 14.07 -1.08
C GLU A 45 6.08 14.85 0.23
N ARG A 46 5.14 14.71 1.16
CA ARG A 46 5.28 15.33 2.49
C ARG A 46 6.51 14.82 3.23
N MET A 47 6.75 13.50 3.21
CA MET A 47 7.94 12.91 3.83
C MET A 47 9.22 13.40 3.16
N ARG A 48 9.25 13.44 1.82
CA ARG A 48 10.36 13.98 1.03
C ARG A 48 10.67 15.42 1.43
N ASP A 49 9.66 16.28 1.42
CA ASP A 49 9.83 17.72 1.63
C ASP A 49 10.18 18.04 3.08
N THR A 50 9.77 17.18 4.02
CA THR A 50 10.09 17.34 5.45
C THR A 50 11.51 16.87 5.78
N TYR A 51 11.94 15.72 5.25
CA TYR A 51 13.12 15.03 5.76
C TYR A 51 14.28 14.86 4.76
N ALA A 52 14.04 15.02 3.45
CA ALA A 52 15.08 14.82 2.45
C ALA A 52 15.67 16.16 1.98
N THR A 53 17.00 16.24 1.90
CA THR A 53 17.69 17.39 1.31
C THR A 53 17.27 17.57 -0.16
N PRO A 54 16.77 18.76 -0.57
CA PRO A 54 16.41 19.05 -1.95
C PRO A 54 17.53 18.71 -2.94
N GLY A 55 17.17 18.02 -4.01
CA GLY A 55 18.13 17.57 -5.03
C GLY A 55 19.03 16.41 -4.60
N GLY A 56 18.99 15.95 -3.34
CA GLY A 56 19.73 14.77 -2.87
C GLY A 56 19.20 13.43 -3.41
N LYS A 57 19.91 12.33 -3.14
CA LYS A 57 19.51 10.98 -3.59
C LYS A 57 18.10 10.62 -3.13
N ALA A 58 17.84 10.73 -1.82
CA ALA A 58 16.52 10.41 -1.25
C ALA A 58 15.41 11.26 -1.87
N HIS A 59 15.65 12.57 -2.00
CA HIS A 59 14.68 13.48 -2.61
C HIS A 59 14.28 13.06 -4.03
N ARG A 60 15.27 12.71 -4.86
CA ARG A 60 15.02 12.23 -6.24
C ARG A 60 14.28 10.91 -6.26
N VAL A 61 14.69 9.94 -5.44
CA VAL A 61 14.05 8.62 -5.36
C VAL A 61 12.59 8.76 -4.94
N LEU A 62 12.30 9.49 -3.86
CA LEU A 62 10.95 9.71 -3.38
C LEU A 62 10.07 10.46 -4.40
N THR A 63 10.65 11.38 -5.17
CA THR A 63 9.95 12.06 -6.26
C THR A 63 9.54 11.09 -7.37
N VAL A 64 10.41 10.13 -7.72
CA VAL A 64 10.09 9.08 -8.69
C VAL A 64 8.95 8.21 -8.16
N ILE A 65 9.05 7.74 -6.91
CA ILE A 65 8.01 6.89 -6.29
C ILE A 65 6.66 7.62 -6.30
N ALA A 66 6.58 8.86 -5.80
CA ALA A 66 5.34 9.62 -5.80
C ALA A 66 4.74 9.82 -7.21
N GLY A 67 5.59 9.98 -8.24
CA GLY A 67 5.15 10.03 -9.63
C GLY A 67 4.58 8.69 -10.14
N GLN A 68 5.14 7.57 -9.70
CA GLN A 68 4.62 6.24 -10.01
C GLN A 68 3.29 5.97 -9.29
N GLU A 69 3.14 6.38 -8.04
CA GLU A 69 1.87 6.22 -7.31
C GLU A 69 0.71 6.98 -7.94
N ARG A 70 0.97 8.19 -8.46
CA ARG A 70 -0.04 8.90 -9.27
C ARG A 70 -0.44 8.11 -10.52
N ARG A 71 0.52 7.46 -11.16
CA ARG A 71 0.26 6.62 -12.34
C ARG A 71 -0.49 5.34 -11.96
N HIS A 72 -0.18 4.74 -10.80
CA HIS A 72 -0.96 3.63 -10.26
C HIS A 72 -2.41 4.05 -10.05
N ALA A 73 -2.64 5.23 -9.44
CA ALA A 73 -3.97 5.78 -9.25
C ALA A 73 -4.72 5.94 -10.59
N GLU A 74 -4.04 6.40 -11.64
CA GLU A 74 -4.60 6.50 -12.99
C GLU A 74 -4.97 5.14 -13.58
N TRP A 75 -4.14 4.12 -13.39
CA TRP A 75 -4.43 2.75 -13.85
C TRP A 75 -5.62 2.13 -13.13
N VAL A 76 -5.69 2.26 -11.81
CA VAL A 76 -6.84 1.77 -11.02
C VAL A 76 -8.10 2.57 -11.37
N ALA A 77 -8.00 3.88 -11.58
CA ALA A 77 -9.10 4.69 -12.07
C ALA A 77 -9.57 4.24 -13.47
N GLY A 78 -8.65 3.88 -14.36
CA GLY A 78 -8.96 3.29 -15.66
C GLY A 78 -9.74 1.99 -15.54
N LEU A 79 -9.34 1.12 -14.62
CA LEU A 79 -10.02 -0.15 -14.31
C LEU A 79 -11.45 0.07 -13.78
N LEU A 80 -11.63 1.02 -12.86
CA LEU A 80 -12.95 1.42 -12.37
C LEU A 80 -13.85 1.93 -13.51
N ARG A 81 -13.33 2.82 -14.37
CA ARG A 81 -14.08 3.35 -15.53
C ARG A 81 -14.47 2.26 -16.52
N ALA A 82 -13.56 1.33 -16.83
CA ALA A 82 -13.83 0.20 -17.72
C ALA A 82 -14.98 -0.69 -17.20
N ARG A 83 -15.21 -0.67 -15.88
CA ARG A 83 -16.29 -1.38 -15.19
C ARG A 83 -17.55 -0.53 -15.00
N GLY A 84 -17.64 0.64 -15.63
CA GLY A 84 -18.79 1.54 -15.55
C GLY A 84 -18.88 2.32 -14.23
N LEU A 85 -17.80 2.38 -13.45
CA LEU A 85 -17.74 3.06 -12.16
C LEU A 85 -17.03 4.41 -12.29
N THR A 86 -17.48 5.41 -11.53
CA THR A 86 -16.80 6.70 -11.43
C THR A 86 -15.69 6.62 -10.38
N PRO A 87 -14.41 6.84 -10.73
CA PRO A 87 -13.34 6.86 -9.75
C PRO A 87 -13.49 8.05 -8.82
N GLU A 88 -13.59 7.76 -7.53
CA GLU A 88 -13.65 8.76 -6.48
C GLU A 88 -12.99 8.20 -5.22
N VAL A 89 -12.39 9.08 -4.41
CA VAL A 89 -11.85 8.67 -3.13
C VAL A 89 -13.03 8.41 -2.19
N ARG A 90 -13.24 7.14 -1.82
CA ARG A 90 -14.31 6.71 -0.92
C ARG A 90 -13.77 6.31 0.44
N GLY A 91 -14.55 6.61 1.48
CA GLY A 91 -14.22 6.24 2.85
C GLY A 91 -13.05 7.02 3.43
N GLU A 92 -12.77 6.79 4.71
CA GLU A 92 -11.62 7.36 5.38
C GLU A 92 -10.34 6.65 4.96
N PRO A 93 -9.16 7.31 4.98
CA PRO A 93 -7.86 6.64 4.96
C PRO A 93 -7.80 5.45 5.93
N GLU A 94 -6.84 4.53 5.80
CA GLU A 94 -6.63 3.48 6.82
C GLU A 94 -6.10 4.10 8.12
N VAL A 95 -6.93 4.94 8.76
CA VAL A 95 -6.59 5.76 9.92
C VAL A 95 -6.09 4.86 11.03
N ARG A 96 -6.65 3.67 11.17
CA ARG A 96 -6.21 2.69 12.18
C ARG A 96 -4.78 2.22 11.95
N TYR A 97 -4.39 1.91 10.71
CA TYR A 97 -3.01 1.53 10.39
C TYR A 97 -2.06 2.72 10.58
N TRP A 98 -2.38 3.84 9.95
CA TRP A 98 -1.51 5.02 9.94
C TRP A 98 -1.38 5.67 11.33
N ALA A 99 -2.40 5.58 12.19
CA ALA A 99 -2.30 6.02 13.58
C ALA A 99 -1.30 5.20 14.41
N ARG A 100 -0.97 3.97 13.99
CA ARG A 100 0.06 3.15 14.65
C ARG A 100 1.45 3.46 14.11
N THR A 101 1.59 3.71 12.81
CA THR A 101 2.90 3.78 12.15
C THR A 101 3.44 5.21 12.01
N LEU A 102 2.58 6.21 11.74
CA LEU A 102 3.01 7.60 11.57
C LEU A 102 3.73 8.18 12.80
N PRO A 103 3.34 7.91 14.06
CA PRO A 103 4.07 8.40 15.23
C PRO A 103 5.53 7.93 15.33
N GLY A 104 5.87 6.82 14.65
CA GLY A 104 7.23 6.30 14.61
C GLY A 104 8.16 6.99 13.61
N ILE A 105 7.64 7.91 12.78
CA ILE A 105 8.43 8.66 11.79
C ILE A 105 9.01 9.90 12.46
N GLN A 106 10.31 9.89 12.70
CA GLN A 106 11.04 10.97 13.37
C GLN A 106 12.06 11.64 12.44
N ASP A 107 12.47 10.93 11.39
CA ASP A 107 13.49 11.32 10.43
C ASP A 107 13.26 10.60 9.10
N LEU A 108 14.16 10.84 8.12
CA LEU A 108 14.09 10.22 6.81
C LEU A 108 14.20 8.69 6.89
N GLU A 109 15.07 8.17 7.76
CA GLU A 109 15.34 6.73 7.85
C GLU A 109 14.13 5.97 8.39
N THR A 110 13.53 6.47 9.47
CA THR A 110 12.30 5.92 10.06
C THR A 110 11.10 6.09 9.14
N GLY A 111 11.00 7.21 8.42
CA GLY A 111 10.00 7.38 7.36
C GLY A 111 10.13 6.34 6.25
N CYS A 112 11.36 6.14 5.76
CA CYS A 112 11.63 5.13 4.74
C CYS A 112 11.47 3.70 5.27
N ALA A 113 11.73 3.44 6.55
CA ALA A 113 11.48 2.15 7.17
C ALA A 113 9.97 1.84 7.23
N VAL A 114 9.13 2.81 7.63
CA VAL A 114 7.67 2.67 7.58
C VAL A 114 7.18 2.46 6.15
N GLY A 115 7.72 3.21 5.18
CA GLY A 115 7.45 3.00 3.75
C GLY A 115 7.76 1.58 3.30
N ALA A 116 8.97 1.08 3.60
CA ALA A 116 9.39 -0.27 3.21
C ALA A 116 8.47 -1.37 3.77
N HIS A 117 8.03 -1.23 5.02
CA HIS A 117 7.08 -2.16 5.64
C HIS A 117 5.70 -2.09 4.98
N ALA A 118 5.20 -0.89 4.69
CA ALA A 118 3.93 -0.70 4.00
C ALA A 118 3.95 -1.31 2.59
N GLU A 119 5.01 -1.06 1.81
CA GLU A 119 5.14 -1.65 0.47
C GLU A 119 5.29 -3.15 0.51
N ARG A 120 6.04 -3.71 1.47
CA ARG A 120 6.15 -5.17 1.62
C ARG A 120 4.78 -5.81 1.85
N MET A 121 3.99 -5.24 2.77
CA MET A 121 2.64 -5.70 3.05
C MET A 121 1.73 -5.62 1.81
N ARG A 122 1.89 -4.58 0.99
CA ARG A 122 1.11 -4.41 -0.23
C ARG A 122 1.52 -5.40 -1.33
N LEU A 123 2.83 -5.57 -1.51
CA LEU A 123 3.43 -6.51 -2.44
C LEU A 123 2.94 -7.94 -2.23
N GLU A 124 2.83 -8.40 -0.98
CA GLU A 124 2.33 -9.74 -0.65
C GLU A 124 0.97 -10.03 -1.30
N ARG A 125 0.08 -9.04 -1.36
CA ARG A 125 -1.24 -9.19 -2.01
C ARG A 125 -1.17 -9.06 -3.52
N ILE A 126 -0.39 -8.11 -4.03
CA ILE A 126 -0.25 -7.89 -5.47
C ILE A 126 0.40 -9.12 -6.15
N GLU A 127 1.34 -9.79 -5.49
CA GLU A 127 1.96 -11.01 -5.99
C GLU A 127 0.95 -12.15 -6.14
N VAL A 128 0.04 -12.31 -5.16
CA VAL A 128 -1.06 -13.28 -5.26
C VAL A 128 -1.99 -12.97 -6.44
N ILE A 129 -2.39 -11.72 -6.61
CA ILE A 129 -3.28 -11.29 -7.70
C ILE A 129 -2.62 -11.52 -9.06
N ALA A 130 -1.36 -11.10 -9.22
CA ALA A 130 -0.64 -11.20 -10.48
C ALA A 130 -0.35 -12.66 -10.87
N ALA A 131 -0.18 -13.55 -9.88
CA ALA A 131 0.04 -14.98 -10.11
C ALA A 131 -1.25 -15.77 -10.39
N ASP A 132 -2.42 -15.25 -10.02
CA ASP A 132 -3.70 -15.93 -10.19
C ASP A 132 -4.17 -15.89 -11.65
N THR A 133 -4.09 -17.03 -12.34
CA THR A 133 -4.55 -17.16 -13.73
C THR A 133 -6.06 -17.10 -13.88
N THR A 134 -6.82 -17.21 -12.78
CA THR A 134 -8.28 -17.14 -12.72
C THR A 134 -8.81 -15.77 -12.33
N ALA A 135 -7.93 -14.82 -12.00
CA ALA A 135 -8.31 -13.43 -11.77
C ALA A 135 -8.93 -12.83 -13.06
N PRO A 136 -9.87 -11.87 -12.95
CA PRO A 136 -10.31 -11.08 -14.09
C PRO A 136 -9.10 -10.49 -14.83
N GLU A 137 -9.04 -10.68 -16.15
CA GLU A 137 -7.86 -10.37 -16.97
C GLU A 137 -7.46 -8.89 -16.82
N ASP A 138 -8.43 -7.98 -16.83
CA ASP A 138 -8.24 -6.55 -16.65
C ASP A 138 -7.60 -6.20 -15.29
N VAL A 139 -8.02 -6.87 -14.22
CA VAL A 139 -7.44 -6.72 -12.88
C VAL A 139 -6.01 -7.26 -12.88
N ARG A 140 -5.80 -8.50 -13.33
CA ARG A 140 -4.48 -9.14 -13.35
C ARG A 140 -3.46 -8.31 -14.14
N ASP A 141 -3.86 -7.77 -15.28
CA ASP A 141 -2.99 -6.97 -16.13
C ASP A 141 -2.57 -5.65 -15.46
N VAL A 142 -3.51 -4.95 -14.82
CA VAL A 142 -3.22 -3.72 -14.06
C VAL A 142 -2.26 -4.03 -12.91
N PHE A 143 -2.55 -5.04 -12.09
CA PHE A 143 -1.71 -5.35 -10.93
C PHE A 143 -0.36 -5.97 -11.31
N THR A 144 -0.24 -6.63 -12.47
CA THR A 144 1.06 -7.07 -13.01
C THR A 144 1.95 -5.88 -13.42
N ARG A 145 1.35 -4.79 -13.91
CA ARG A 145 2.09 -3.56 -14.22
C ARG A 145 2.54 -2.86 -12.94
N ILE A 146 1.63 -2.68 -11.98
CA ILE A 146 1.89 -2.09 -10.66
C ILE A 146 2.99 -2.87 -9.92
N LEU A 147 2.96 -4.21 -9.94
CA LEU A 147 3.92 -5.08 -9.25
C LEU A 147 5.39 -4.75 -9.56
N ARG A 148 5.69 -4.32 -10.79
CA ARG A 148 7.07 -3.97 -11.17
C ARG A 148 7.55 -2.71 -10.44
N GLU A 149 6.69 -1.71 -10.31
CA GLU A 149 7.01 -0.43 -9.68
C GLU A 149 7.00 -0.59 -8.15
N GLU A 150 6.03 -1.31 -7.58
CA GLU A 150 5.96 -1.65 -6.15
C GLU A 150 7.22 -2.40 -5.65
N ARG A 151 7.73 -3.33 -6.46
CA ARG A 151 9.00 -4.02 -6.15
C ARG A 151 10.18 -3.06 -6.10
N PHE A 152 10.17 -2.03 -6.93
CA PHE A 152 11.16 -0.97 -6.86
C PHE A 152 10.93 -0.08 -5.63
N HIS A 153 9.70 0.27 -5.30
CA HIS A 153 9.34 1.09 -4.14
C HIS A 153 9.85 0.45 -2.85
N GLU A 154 9.52 -0.82 -2.60
CA GLU A 154 9.97 -1.53 -1.38
C GLU A 154 11.50 -1.53 -1.26
N ARG A 155 12.21 -1.86 -2.35
CA ARG A 155 13.68 -1.86 -2.35
C ARG A 155 14.26 -0.46 -2.16
N ALA A 156 13.63 0.55 -2.74
CA ALA A 156 14.07 1.92 -2.68
C ALA A 156 13.90 2.49 -1.26
N PHE A 157 12.74 2.30 -0.65
CA PHE A 157 12.50 2.65 0.75
C PHE A 157 13.45 1.90 1.68
N ARG A 158 13.57 0.59 1.53
CA ARG A 158 14.49 -0.22 2.34
C ARG A 158 15.94 0.24 2.20
N GLY A 159 16.36 0.63 0.99
CA GLY A 159 17.72 1.13 0.73
C GLY A 159 17.98 2.57 1.18
N LEU A 160 16.94 3.32 1.58
CA LEU A 160 17.04 4.63 2.23
C LEU A 160 16.87 4.54 3.75
N ALA A 161 16.41 3.41 4.26
CA ALA A 161 16.36 3.08 5.67
C ALA A 161 17.69 2.46 6.16
N THR A 162 17.84 2.40 7.47
CA THR A 162 18.90 1.65 8.16
C THR A 162 18.33 0.38 8.80
N PRO A 163 19.13 -0.68 9.03
CA PRO A 163 18.69 -1.87 9.77
C PRO A 163 18.08 -1.52 11.13
N GLU A 164 18.63 -0.53 11.83
CA GLU A 164 18.11 -0.04 13.10
C GLU A 164 16.72 0.60 12.92
N SER A 165 16.55 1.52 11.96
CA SER A 165 15.25 2.14 11.71
C SER A 165 14.17 1.11 11.34
N LEU A 166 14.51 0.08 10.56
CA LEU A 166 13.60 -1.02 10.19
C LEU A 166 13.13 -1.80 11.42
N GLU A 167 14.04 -2.09 12.36
CA GLU A 167 13.70 -2.78 13.60
C GLU A 167 12.85 -1.88 14.52
N ARG A 168 13.22 -0.60 14.68
CA ARG A 168 12.47 0.36 15.51
C ARG A 168 11.03 0.55 15.06
N THR A 169 10.75 0.48 13.76
CA THR A 169 9.39 0.65 13.22
C THR A 169 8.62 -0.66 13.08
N ARG A 170 9.25 -1.82 13.35
CA ARG A 170 8.66 -3.14 13.11
C ARG A 170 7.44 -3.40 13.98
N GLU A 171 7.50 -3.07 15.27
CA GLU A 171 6.38 -3.30 16.21
C GLU A 171 5.15 -2.47 15.85
N ALA A 172 5.36 -1.18 15.55
CA ALA A 172 4.30 -0.30 15.09
C ALA A 172 3.65 -0.80 13.79
N HIS A 173 4.45 -1.34 12.85
CA HIS A 173 3.93 -1.97 11.65
C HIS A 173 3.14 -3.25 11.95
N ALA A 174 3.63 -4.12 12.84
CA ALA A 174 2.93 -5.33 13.24
C ALA A 174 1.56 -5.02 13.88
N LEU A 175 1.50 -4.06 14.81
CA LEU A 175 0.24 -3.56 15.36
C LEU A 175 -0.68 -2.96 14.28
N GLY A 176 -0.09 -2.29 13.29
CA GLY A 176 -0.79 -1.83 12.09
C GLY A 176 -1.42 -2.98 11.30
N ARG A 177 -0.70 -4.07 11.07
CA ARG A 177 -1.22 -5.28 10.38
C ARG A 177 -2.37 -5.92 11.18
N GLU A 178 -2.22 -6.03 12.49
CA GLU A 178 -3.25 -6.61 13.38
C GLU A 178 -4.58 -5.84 13.31
N VAL A 179 -4.55 -4.51 13.32
CA VAL A 179 -5.79 -3.70 13.23
C VAL A 179 -6.46 -3.78 11.86
N LEU A 180 -5.73 -4.25 10.84
CA LEU A 180 -6.25 -4.57 9.50
C LEU A 180 -6.69 -6.04 9.37
N GLY A 181 -6.52 -6.86 10.41
CA GLY A 181 -6.82 -8.30 10.38
C GLY A 181 -5.86 -9.12 9.50
N LEU A 182 -4.64 -8.63 9.31
CA LEU A 182 -3.59 -9.29 8.53
C LEU A 182 -2.74 -10.20 9.43
N ALA A 183 -2.47 -11.42 8.98
CA ALA A 183 -1.50 -12.31 9.64
C ALA A 183 -0.06 -11.86 9.37
N PRO A 184 0.90 -12.18 10.26
CA PRO A 184 2.33 -12.20 9.92
C PRO A 184 2.63 -13.14 8.75
#